data_AF-A0AA35T2I0-F1
#
_entry.id   AF-A0AA35T2I0-F1
#
_cell.length_a   1.000
_cell.length_b   1.000
_cell.length_c   1.000
_cell.angle_alpha   90.00
_cell.angle_beta   90.00
_cell.angle_gamma   90.00
#
_symmetry.space_group_name_H-M   'P 1'
#
loop_
_entity.id
_entity.type
_entity.pdbx_description
1 polymer ?
#
loop_
_entity_poly.entity_id
_entity_poly.type
_entity_poly.pdbx_seq_one_letter_code
_entity_poly.pdbx_strand_id
1 'polypeptide(L)'
;MVLFQEDLPPHEGANDANRRRAARVLATLEAIDNRFLGPDRKPFALTSPASYDLTEFSRTGRKRFPHVPCLNEPERAFRAIRAVMDYRRNAREAEPVTAQPLPDSLTARVEILRERSAGSTAAFPLTEPDSKELVGAFGIPLIEEGLARTEQEAQDIAERIGFPVVVKGVAANLTHKSDAGAVRVNVGDAAGIQQACRDIVRNVAAYDPDIRLDGWLVARMAPAGLELVLGMQRDPEMGPVVMFGAGGVWLELMKDVAFGPPGLSRDGAARLIDSTRIGRLLDGIPR
;
A
#
# COMPACT_ATOMS: atom_id res chain seq x y z
N MET A 1 23.98 3.06 14.96
CA MET A 1 23.81 1.62 14.90
C MET A 1 25.15 0.94 14.95
N VAL A 2 25.40 0.28 16.07
CA VAL A 2 26.54 -0.60 16.27
C VAL A 2 25.97 -2.00 16.16
N LEU A 3 26.45 -2.80 15.20
CA LEU A 3 26.10 -4.21 15.11
C LEU A 3 27.06 -4.99 15.99
N PHE A 4 26.49 -5.74 16.94
CA PHE A 4 27.25 -6.66 17.75
C PHE A 4 26.91 -8.08 17.29
N GLN A 5 27.90 -8.80 16.76
CA GLN A 5 27.77 -10.20 16.36
C GLN A 5 28.26 -11.08 17.51
N GLU A 6 27.40 -11.99 17.96
CA GLU A 6 27.77 -13.06 18.89
C GLU A 6 28.33 -14.25 18.11
N ASP A 7 29.50 -14.77 18.49
CA ASP A 7 29.91 -16.13 18.09
C ASP A 7 29.14 -17.12 18.98
N LEU A 8 28.45 -18.09 18.39
CA LEU A 8 27.69 -19.12 19.11
C LEU A 8 28.49 -19.74 20.27
N PRO A 9 28.00 -19.73 21.53
CA PRO A 9 28.42 -20.73 22.49
C PRO A 9 27.75 -22.08 22.12
N PRO A 10 28.49 -23.21 22.09
CA PRO A 10 27.86 -24.52 21.89
C PRO A 10 26.95 -24.88 23.07
N HIS A 11 26.00 -25.79 22.79
CA HIS A 11 24.93 -26.30 23.67
C HIS A 11 25.34 -26.55 25.14
N GLU A 12 24.32 -26.49 26.02
CA GLU A 12 24.37 -26.72 27.47
C GLU A 12 25.52 -27.61 27.95
N GLY A 13 26.50 -26.94 28.57
CA GLY A 13 27.78 -27.50 29.00
C GLY A 13 28.79 -26.37 29.22
N ALA A 14 28.42 -25.32 29.95
CA ALA A 14 29.19 -24.10 30.07
C ALA A 14 30.46 -24.29 30.91
N ASN A 15 31.61 -24.48 30.24
CA ASN A 15 32.90 -24.35 30.92
C ASN A 15 33.13 -22.87 31.33
N ASP A 16 33.90 -22.65 32.38
CA ASP A 16 33.96 -21.39 33.13
C ASP A 16 34.41 -20.17 32.29
N ALA A 17 35.16 -20.43 31.22
CA ALA A 17 35.54 -19.44 30.22
C ALA A 17 34.35 -18.84 29.45
N ASN A 18 33.31 -19.64 29.18
CA ASN A 18 32.13 -19.22 28.42
C ASN A 18 31.25 -18.28 29.24
N ARG A 19 31.07 -18.57 30.55
CA ARG A 19 30.37 -17.67 31.48
C ARG A 19 31.06 -16.31 31.57
N ARG A 20 32.40 -16.29 31.62
CA ARG A 20 33.19 -15.05 31.61
C ARG A 20 33.02 -14.26 30.29
N ARG A 21 32.96 -14.95 29.15
CA ARG A 21 32.74 -14.31 27.83
C ARG A 21 31.34 -13.69 27.73
N ALA A 22 30.29 -14.43 28.09
CA ALA A 22 28.91 -13.92 28.11
C ALA A 22 28.77 -12.71 29.05
N ALA A 23 29.33 -12.79 30.27
CA ALA A 23 29.33 -11.68 31.21
C ALA A 23 30.04 -10.44 30.67
N ARG A 24 31.17 -10.59 29.96
CA ARG A 24 31.89 -9.49 29.32
C ARG A 24 31.05 -8.83 28.22
N VAL A 25 30.36 -9.62 27.40
CA VAL A 25 29.47 -9.08 26.36
C VAL A 25 28.29 -8.32 26.99
N LEU A 26 27.64 -8.87 28.00
CA LEU A 26 26.56 -8.20 28.72
C LEU A 26 27.02 -6.89 29.38
N ALA A 27 28.20 -6.88 30.00
CA ALA A 27 28.79 -5.67 30.57
C ALA A 27 29.10 -4.61 29.49
N THR A 28 29.52 -5.06 28.29
CA THR A 28 29.73 -4.17 27.14
C THR A 28 28.42 -3.56 26.67
N LEU A 29 27.35 -4.37 26.58
CA LEU A 29 26.01 -3.89 26.24
C LEU A 29 25.47 -2.90 27.27
N GLU A 30 25.66 -3.16 28.56
CA GLU A 30 25.28 -2.25 29.63
C GLU A 30 26.08 -0.93 29.59
N ALA A 31 27.37 -0.99 29.30
CA ALA A 31 28.18 0.21 29.08
C ALA A 31 27.70 0.98 27.83
N ILE A 32 27.31 0.29 26.76
CA ILE A 32 26.74 0.92 25.57
C ILE A 32 25.39 1.56 25.89
N ASP A 33 24.54 0.86 26.64
CA ASP A 33 23.20 1.31 27.03
C ASP A 33 23.26 2.60 27.83
N ASN A 34 24.03 2.57 28.93
CA ASN A 34 24.29 3.74 29.78
C ASN A 34 24.98 4.89 29.02
N ARG A 35 25.89 4.58 28.10
CA ARG A 35 26.72 5.59 27.42
C ARG A 35 26.11 6.13 26.13
N PHE A 36 25.18 5.44 25.49
CA PHE A 36 24.70 5.80 24.14
C PHE A 36 23.18 5.79 23.96
N LEU A 37 22.35 5.43 24.95
CA LEU A 37 20.89 5.31 24.76
C LEU A 37 20.04 6.19 25.66
N GLY A 38 20.59 7.34 26.05
CA GLY A 38 19.76 8.43 26.58
C GLY A 38 18.74 8.95 25.55
N PRO A 39 17.78 9.78 26.00
CA PRO A 39 16.62 10.23 25.20
C PRO A 39 16.95 10.90 23.86
N ASP A 40 18.18 11.42 23.68
CA ASP A 40 18.60 12.13 22.47
C ASP A 40 19.47 11.31 21.48
N ARG A 41 19.42 9.96 21.49
CA ARG A 41 20.49 9.16 20.86
C ARG A 41 20.11 8.08 19.84
N LYS A 42 21.15 7.69 19.08
CA LYS A 42 21.14 6.90 17.84
C LYS A 42 20.74 5.43 18.11
N PRO A 43 19.87 4.82 17.28
CA PRO A 43 19.45 3.43 17.45
C PRO A 43 20.61 2.44 17.28
N PHE A 44 20.56 1.34 18.02
CA PHE A 44 21.44 0.17 17.90
C PHE A 44 20.60 -1.12 18.00
N ALA A 45 21.15 -2.22 17.48
CA ALA A 45 20.48 -3.51 17.41
C ALA A 45 21.50 -4.62 17.63
N LEU A 46 21.07 -5.73 18.21
CA LEU A 46 21.90 -6.92 18.39
C LEU A 46 21.64 -7.89 17.22
N THR A 47 22.69 -8.47 16.64
CA THR A 47 22.54 -9.52 15.62
C THR A 47 23.17 -10.82 16.13
N SER A 48 22.44 -11.92 15.99
CA SER A 48 22.93 -13.24 16.35
C SER A 48 22.76 -14.19 15.16
N PRO A 49 23.76 -15.03 14.86
CA PRO A 49 23.62 -16.10 13.88
C PRO A 49 22.77 -17.28 14.41
N ALA A 50 22.43 -17.31 15.71
CA ALA A 50 21.51 -18.29 16.29
C ALA A 50 20.07 -17.77 16.36
N SER A 51 19.09 -18.68 16.33
CA SER A 51 17.69 -18.35 16.62
C SER A 51 17.48 -17.84 18.04
N TYR A 52 16.52 -16.92 18.20
CA TYR A 52 16.39 -16.02 19.35
C TYR A 52 16.18 -16.59 20.75
N ASP A 53 15.91 -17.87 20.88
CA ASP A 53 15.61 -18.49 22.16
C ASP A 53 16.52 -19.68 22.49
N LEU A 54 17.61 -19.85 21.71
CA LEU A 54 18.50 -21.00 21.84
C LEU A 54 19.59 -20.83 22.91
N THR A 55 19.99 -19.62 23.27
CA THR A 55 21.07 -19.39 24.25
C THR A 55 20.60 -18.64 25.49
N GLU A 56 21.22 -18.94 26.64
CA GLU A 56 21.00 -18.21 27.89
C GLU A 56 21.36 -16.71 27.75
N PHE A 57 22.34 -16.41 26.89
CA PHE A 57 22.76 -15.05 26.60
C PHE A 57 21.66 -14.23 25.90
N SER A 58 21.06 -14.74 24.81
CA SER A 58 19.99 -14.02 24.10
C SER A 58 18.74 -13.86 24.97
N ARG A 59 18.41 -14.86 25.79
CA ARG A 59 17.33 -14.77 26.81
C ARG A 59 17.61 -13.70 27.87
N THR A 60 18.84 -13.62 28.38
CA THR A 60 19.25 -12.64 29.40
C THR A 60 19.32 -11.22 28.83
N GLY A 61 19.89 -11.07 27.64
CA GLY A 61 19.98 -9.79 26.93
C GLY A 61 18.60 -9.17 26.71
N ARG A 62 17.61 -9.94 26.27
CA ARG A 62 16.23 -9.45 26.06
C ARG A 62 15.55 -8.97 27.35
N LYS A 63 15.72 -9.71 28.45
CA LYS A 63 15.16 -9.32 29.75
C LYS A 63 15.80 -8.02 30.25
N ARG A 64 17.10 -7.85 30.05
CA ARG A 64 17.85 -6.70 30.56
C ARG A 64 17.72 -5.46 29.66
N PHE A 65 17.50 -5.64 28.36
CA PHE A 65 17.45 -4.57 27.37
C PHE A 65 16.21 -4.71 26.45
N PRO A 66 14.99 -4.56 26.97
CA PRO A 66 13.75 -4.81 26.21
C PRO A 66 13.50 -3.82 25.06
N HIS A 67 14.12 -2.65 25.11
CA HIS A 67 14.07 -1.60 24.08
C HIS A 67 15.04 -1.85 22.91
N VAL A 68 15.84 -2.91 22.96
CA VAL A 68 16.90 -3.20 21.98
C VAL A 68 16.42 -4.29 21.03
N PRO A 69 16.21 -3.98 19.73
CA PRO A 69 15.81 -5.00 18.78
C PRO A 69 16.93 -6.02 18.57
N CYS A 70 16.57 -7.30 18.62
CA CYS A 70 17.44 -8.42 18.28
C CYS A 70 17.05 -8.95 16.88
N LEU A 71 17.96 -8.86 15.90
CA LEU A 71 17.72 -9.10 14.47
C LEU A 71 18.36 -10.40 13.94
N ASN A 72 17.50 -11.39 13.64
CA ASN A 72 17.92 -12.79 13.43
C ASN A 72 18.70 -12.82 12.14
N GLU A 73 19.85 -13.49 12.13
CA GLU A 73 20.68 -13.62 10.95
C GLU A 73 21.32 -12.27 10.54
N PRO A 74 22.59 -12.27 10.11
CA PRO A 74 23.25 -11.07 9.61
C PRO A 74 22.47 -10.38 8.48
N GLU A 75 21.78 -11.14 7.63
CA GLU A 75 20.98 -10.60 6.53
C GLU A 75 19.86 -9.65 6.99
N ARG A 76 19.08 -10.02 8.03
CA ARG A 76 18.01 -9.13 8.52
C ARG A 76 18.60 -7.90 9.18
N ALA A 77 19.74 -8.05 9.86
CA ALA A 77 20.47 -6.92 10.41
C ALA A 77 20.84 -5.93 9.29
N PHE A 78 21.47 -6.40 8.21
CA PHE A 78 21.82 -5.55 7.05
C PHE A 78 20.59 -4.95 6.35
N ARG A 79 19.47 -5.69 6.24
CA ARG A 79 18.22 -5.14 5.70
C ARG A 79 17.66 -4.03 6.58
N ALA A 80 17.67 -4.20 7.90
CA ALA A 80 17.26 -3.16 8.84
C ALA A 80 18.18 -1.93 8.77
N ILE A 81 19.50 -2.14 8.63
CA ILE A 81 20.46 -1.06 8.41
C ILE A 81 20.07 -0.24 7.19
N ARG A 82 19.89 -0.94 6.07
CA ARG A 82 19.53 -0.35 4.79
C ARG A 82 18.21 0.41 4.91
N ALA A 83 17.19 -0.17 5.54
CA ALA A 83 15.90 0.47 5.75
C ALA A 83 16.02 1.79 6.54
N VAL A 84 16.82 1.82 7.62
CA VAL A 84 17.05 3.05 8.40
C VAL A 84 17.82 4.10 7.59
N MET A 85 18.80 3.68 6.81
CA MET A 85 19.55 4.58 5.92
C MET A 85 18.65 5.16 4.83
N ASP A 86 17.82 4.32 4.20
CA ASP A 86 16.86 4.71 3.18
C ASP A 86 15.81 5.66 3.76
N TYR A 87 15.28 5.38 4.96
CA TYR A 87 14.37 6.27 5.67
C TYR A 87 15.00 7.64 5.93
N ARG A 88 16.24 7.68 6.44
CA ARG A 88 16.93 8.96 6.70
C ARG A 88 17.25 9.73 5.42
N ARG A 89 17.60 9.04 4.33
CA ARG A 89 17.80 9.66 3.02
C ARG A 89 16.49 10.28 2.55
N ASN A 90 15.41 9.50 2.54
CA ASN A 90 14.09 9.96 2.13
C ASN A 90 13.60 11.11 3.01
N ALA A 91 13.78 11.09 4.32
CA ALA A 91 13.37 12.18 5.21
C ALA A 91 14.16 13.48 5.00
N ARG A 92 15.42 13.40 4.53
CA ARG A 92 16.24 14.57 4.19
C ARG A 92 15.88 15.15 2.84
N GLU A 93 15.56 14.29 1.90
CA GLU A 93 15.16 14.66 0.54
C GLU A 93 13.67 14.99 0.45
N ALA A 94 12.88 14.60 1.45
CA ALA A 94 11.44 14.82 1.50
C ALA A 94 11.14 16.30 1.30
N GLU A 95 10.38 16.57 0.25
CA GLU A 95 9.82 17.90 0.08
C GLU A 95 8.68 18.03 1.08
N PRO A 96 8.60 19.15 1.83
CA PRO A 96 7.45 19.40 2.68
C PRO A 96 6.21 19.44 1.79
N VAL A 97 5.41 18.37 1.85
CA VAL A 97 4.11 18.34 1.20
C VAL A 97 3.23 19.31 1.96
N THR A 98 3.05 20.51 1.42
CA THR A 98 2.01 21.40 1.90
C THR A 98 0.70 20.79 1.45
N ALA A 99 -0.10 20.28 2.40
CA ALA A 99 -1.44 19.82 2.07
C ALA A 99 -2.17 20.99 1.41
N GLN A 100 -2.50 20.84 0.12
CA GLN A 100 -3.36 21.81 -0.53
C GLN A 100 -4.74 21.72 0.13
N PRO A 101 -5.35 22.86 0.50
CA PRO A 101 -6.71 22.86 0.98
C PRO A 101 -7.61 22.18 -0.06
N LEU A 102 -8.44 21.25 0.39
CA LEU A 102 -9.49 20.72 -0.48
C LEU A 102 -10.42 21.88 -0.87
N PRO A 103 -10.92 21.91 -2.12
CA PRO A 103 -11.99 22.82 -2.50
C PRO A 103 -13.18 22.71 -1.52
N ASP A 104 -13.85 23.82 -1.22
CA ASP A 104 -14.95 23.85 -0.22
C ASP A 104 -16.05 22.81 -0.49
N SER A 105 -16.37 22.58 -1.77
CA SER A 105 -17.34 21.58 -2.21
C SER A 105 -16.93 20.16 -1.81
N LEU A 106 -15.65 19.84 -1.91
CA LEU A 106 -15.09 18.55 -1.53
C LEU A 106 -14.95 18.41 -0.02
N THR A 107 -14.64 19.50 0.68
CA THR A 107 -14.63 19.52 2.15
C THR A 107 -16.01 19.15 2.70
N ALA A 108 -17.07 19.80 2.22
CA ALA A 108 -18.45 19.48 2.60
C ALA A 108 -18.83 18.03 2.22
N ARG A 109 -18.39 17.54 1.05
CA ARG A 109 -18.60 16.15 0.64
C ARG A 109 -17.91 15.16 1.59
N VAL A 110 -16.67 15.41 1.98
CA VAL A 110 -15.92 14.57 2.92
C VAL A 110 -16.60 14.53 4.28
N GLU A 111 -17.16 15.64 4.75
CA GLU A 111 -17.95 15.68 5.99
C GLU A 111 -19.19 14.78 5.89
N ILE A 112 -19.97 14.88 4.81
CA ILE A 112 -21.13 14.01 4.57
C ILE A 112 -20.71 12.53 4.54
N LEU A 113 -19.59 12.19 3.90
CA LEU A 113 -19.09 10.81 3.85
C LEU A 113 -18.63 10.32 5.23
N ARG A 114 -18.02 11.20 6.04
CA ARG A 114 -17.66 10.91 7.44
C ARG A 114 -18.88 10.68 8.29
N GLU A 115 -19.92 11.49 8.17
CA GLU A 115 -21.19 11.30 8.87
C GLU A 115 -21.85 9.97 8.50
N ARG A 116 -21.83 9.59 7.21
CA ARG A 116 -22.32 8.27 6.76
C ARG A 116 -21.53 7.10 7.35
N SER A 117 -20.26 7.31 7.66
CA SER A 117 -19.43 6.33 8.36
C SER A 117 -19.59 6.36 9.89
N ALA A 118 -20.17 7.44 10.44
CA ALA A 118 -20.29 7.64 11.88
C ALA A 118 -21.28 6.65 12.48
N GLY A 119 -20.76 5.69 13.26
CA GLY A 119 -21.56 4.61 13.87
C GLY A 119 -21.03 3.21 13.55
N SER A 120 -20.10 3.08 12.61
CA SER A 120 -19.41 1.81 12.33
C SER A 120 -17.94 1.88 12.79
N THR A 121 -17.51 0.86 13.53
CA THR A 121 -16.07 0.63 13.79
C THR A 121 -15.37 -0.09 12.65
N ALA A 122 -16.12 -0.57 11.65
CA ALA A 122 -15.60 -1.21 10.45
C ALA A 122 -15.28 -0.19 9.35
N ALA A 123 -14.37 -0.56 8.45
CA ALA A 123 -14.03 0.25 7.28
C ALA A 123 -15.29 0.56 6.45
N PHE A 124 -15.47 1.83 6.07
CA PHE A 124 -16.58 2.29 5.23
C PHE A 124 -16.10 2.39 3.77
N PRO A 125 -16.43 1.43 2.89
CA PRO A 125 -16.02 1.48 1.49
C PRO A 125 -16.80 2.58 0.75
N LEU A 126 -16.08 3.41 -0.01
CA LEU A 126 -16.67 4.39 -0.91
C LEU A 126 -17.07 3.75 -2.24
N THR A 127 -18.06 4.33 -2.92
CA THR A 127 -18.38 3.93 -4.29
C THR A 127 -17.26 4.35 -5.26
N GLU A 128 -17.19 3.74 -6.45
CA GLU A 128 -16.19 4.11 -7.47
C GLU A 128 -16.30 5.60 -7.87
N PRO A 129 -17.50 6.18 -8.11
CA PRO A 129 -17.65 7.62 -8.37
C PRO A 129 -17.16 8.49 -7.21
N ASP A 130 -17.57 8.20 -5.97
CA ASP A 130 -17.16 8.99 -4.81
C ASP A 130 -15.63 8.94 -4.61
N SER A 131 -15.05 7.76 -4.80
CA SER A 131 -13.60 7.56 -4.70
C SER A 131 -12.84 8.37 -5.75
N LYS A 132 -13.34 8.38 -6.99
CA LYS A 132 -12.73 9.12 -8.10
C LYS A 132 -12.87 10.63 -7.93
N GLU A 133 -14.02 11.12 -7.47
CA GLU A 133 -14.21 12.54 -7.16
C GLU A 133 -13.14 13.04 -6.16
N LEU A 134 -12.92 12.28 -5.08
CA LEU A 134 -11.89 12.58 -4.08
C LEU A 134 -10.47 12.49 -4.63
N VAL A 135 -10.15 11.45 -5.39
CA VAL A 135 -8.81 11.27 -5.98
C VAL A 135 -8.49 12.38 -6.99
N GLY A 136 -9.48 12.75 -7.83
CA GLY A 136 -9.34 13.80 -8.83
C GLY A 136 -9.09 15.18 -8.22
N ALA A 137 -9.61 15.44 -7.01
CA ALA A 137 -9.34 16.66 -6.25
C ALA A 137 -7.85 16.92 -5.97
N PHE A 138 -7.05 15.84 -5.89
CA PHE A 138 -5.61 15.91 -5.68
C PHE A 138 -4.81 16.04 -6.99
N GLY A 139 -5.48 16.33 -8.11
CA GLY A 139 -4.84 16.52 -9.41
C GLY A 139 -4.41 15.22 -10.09
N ILE A 140 -4.88 14.07 -9.60
CA ILE A 140 -4.64 12.77 -10.25
C ILE A 140 -5.51 12.71 -11.51
N PRO A 141 -4.93 12.53 -12.70
CA PRO A 141 -5.70 12.48 -13.94
C PRO A 141 -6.67 11.29 -13.94
N LEU A 142 -7.91 11.55 -14.30
CA LEU A 142 -8.95 10.54 -14.43
C LEU A 142 -9.44 10.49 -15.88
N ILE A 143 -9.88 9.30 -16.29
CA ILE A 143 -10.59 9.14 -17.55
C ILE A 143 -11.94 9.86 -17.47
N GLU A 144 -12.39 10.35 -18.62
CA GLU A 144 -13.71 10.96 -18.70
C GLU A 144 -14.80 9.92 -18.48
N GLU A 145 -15.75 10.22 -17.59
CA GLU A 145 -16.84 9.33 -17.24
C GLU A 145 -18.09 10.09 -16.79
N GLY A 146 -19.20 9.37 -16.62
CA GLY A 146 -20.44 9.89 -16.07
C GLY A 146 -21.34 8.79 -15.53
N LEU A 147 -22.13 9.13 -14.50
CA LEU A 147 -23.09 8.23 -13.87
C LEU A 147 -24.48 8.43 -14.49
N ALA A 148 -25.02 7.38 -15.09
CA ALA A 148 -26.37 7.34 -15.64
C ALA A 148 -27.33 6.58 -14.71
N ARG A 149 -28.55 7.10 -14.56
CA ARG A 149 -29.66 6.44 -13.86
C ARG A 149 -30.64 5.78 -14.82
N THR A 150 -30.53 6.05 -16.12
CA THR A 150 -31.36 5.45 -17.17
C THR A 150 -30.52 4.98 -18.36
N GLU A 151 -31.05 4.05 -19.17
CA GLU A 151 -30.39 3.62 -20.42
C GLU A 151 -30.14 4.81 -21.37
N GLN A 152 -31.07 5.78 -21.40
CA GLN A 152 -30.94 6.98 -22.23
C GLN A 152 -29.80 7.88 -21.74
N GLU A 153 -29.72 8.15 -20.44
CA GLU A 153 -28.60 8.93 -19.88
C GLU A 153 -27.26 8.25 -20.15
N ALA A 154 -27.20 6.91 -20.11
CA ALA A 154 -25.99 6.16 -20.41
C ALA A 154 -25.57 6.36 -21.88
N GLN A 155 -26.53 6.38 -22.80
CA GLN A 155 -26.29 6.67 -24.21
C GLN A 155 -25.80 8.11 -24.41
N ASP A 156 -26.48 9.10 -23.81
CA ASP A 156 -26.12 10.51 -23.94
C ASP A 156 -24.70 10.78 -23.42
N ILE A 157 -24.32 10.13 -22.31
CA ILE A 157 -22.95 10.19 -21.77
C ILE A 157 -21.95 9.53 -22.73
N ALA A 158 -22.27 8.37 -23.30
CA ALA A 158 -21.39 7.68 -24.25
C ALA A 158 -21.15 8.52 -25.52
N GLU A 159 -22.19 9.14 -26.06
CA GLU A 159 -22.10 10.03 -27.23
C GLU A 159 -21.24 11.27 -26.94
N ARG A 160 -21.36 11.83 -25.73
CA ARG A 160 -20.53 12.96 -25.28
C ARG A 160 -19.06 12.57 -25.10
N ILE A 161 -18.77 11.42 -24.50
CA ILE A 161 -17.41 10.94 -24.23
C ILE A 161 -16.69 10.49 -25.51
N GLY A 162 -17.46 9.90 -26.44
CA GLY A 162 -16.97 9.23 -27.64
C GLY A 162 -16.68 7.74 -27.43
N PHE A 163 -17.00 6.93 -28.45
CA PHE A 163 -16.78 5.49 -28.46
C PHE A 163 -15.32 5.10 -28.81
N PRO A 164 -14.84 3.92 -28.38
CA PRO A 164 -15.53 2.95 -27.52
C PRO A 164 -15.52 3.35 -26.03
N VAL A 165 -16.55 2.91 -25.32
CA VAL A 165 -16.70 3.14 -23.87
C VAL A 165 -16.78 1.84 -23.08
N VAL A 166 -16.68 1.97 -21.76
CA VAL A 166 -16.91 0.91 -20.77
C VAL A 166 -18.16 1.27 -19.97
N VAL A 167 -19.05 0.31 -19.76
CA VAL A 167 -20.25 0.44 -18.92
C VAL A 167 -20.10 -0.44 -17.69
N LYS A 168 -20.26 0.12 -16.50
CA LYS A 168 -20.14 -0.62 -15.22
C LYS A 168 -21.39 -0.42 -14.37
N GLY A 169 -21.92 -1.48 -13.77
CA GLY A 169 -22.95 -1.38 -12.74
C GLY A 169 -22.40 -0.72 -11.48
N VAL A 170 -23.21 0.16 -10.87
CA VAL A 170 -22.87 0.86 -9.63
C VAL A 170 -23.86 0.45 -8.55
N ALA A 171 -23.37 -0.08 -7.43
CA ALA A 171 -24.11 -0.32 -6.20
C ALA A 171 -23.15 -0.34 -5.01
N ALA A 172 -23.61 0.06 -3.83
CA ALA A 172 -22.78 0.11 -2.62
C ALA A 172 -22.22 -1.27 -2.20
N ASN A 173 -22.99 -2.34 -2.40
CA ASN A 173 -22.61 -3.71 -2.05
C ASN A 173 -22.00 -4.52 -3.22
N LEU A 174 -21.75 -3.89 -4.38
CA LEU A 174 -21.17 -4.55 -5.56
C LEU A 174 -19.65 -4.33 -5.62
N THR A 175 -18.92 -5.03 -4.76
CA THR A 175 -17.45 -4.91 -4.65
C THR A 175 -16.72 -5.58 -5.82
N HIS A 176 -17.12 -6.81 -6.19
CA HIS A 176 -16.50 -7.61 -7.26
C HIS A 176 -17.28 -7.48 -8.58
N LYS A 177 -17.23 -6.29 -9.21
CA LYS A 177 -18.04 -5.98 -10.41
C LYS A 177 -17.84 -6.95 -11.58
N SER A 178 -16.59 -7.34 -11.85
CA SER A 178 -16.28 -8.24 -12.96
C SER A 178 -16.86 -9.65 -12.74
N ASP A 179 -16.76 -10.16 -11.52
CA ASP A 179 -17.26 -11.49 -11.14
C ASP A 179 -18.79 -11.56 -11.22
N ALA A 180 -19.46 -10.46 -10.89
CA ALA A 180 -20.91 -10.30 -11.05
C ALA A 180 -21.36 -10.03 -12.50
N GLY A 181 -20.43 -10.03 -13.47
CA GLY A 181 -20.74 -9.69 -14.86
C GLY A 181 -21.25 -8.26 -15.04
N ALA A 182 -20.90 -7.37 -14.12
CA ALA A 182 -21.37 -5.99 -14.06
C ALA A 182 -20.44 -5.00 -14.79
N VAL A 183 -19.56 -5.49 -15.67
CA VAL A 183 -18.66 -4.68 -16.49
C VAL A 183 -18.77 -5.11 -17.94
N ARG A 184 -19.02 -4.15 -18.84
CA ARG A 184 -19.00 -4.32 -20.30
C ARG A 184 -17.98 -3.37 -20.90
N VAL A 185 -16.95 -3.93 -21.52
CA VAL A 185 -15.88 -3.18 -22.19
C VAL A 185 -16.11 -3.14 -23.70
N ASN A 186 -15.41 -2.24 -24.39
CA ASN A 186 -15.43 -2.13 -25.85
C ASN A 186 -16.83 -1.95 -26.45
N VAL A 187 -17.67 -1.15 -25.79
CA VAL A 187 -19.00 -0.80 -26.30
C VAL A 187 -18.81 0.29 -27.35
N GLY A 188 -19.15 -0.02 -28.61
CA GLY A 188 -18.80 0.81 -29.77
C GLY A 188 -19.91 1.71 -30.31
N ASP A 189 -21.15 1.52 -29.87
CA ASP A 189 -22.32 2.26 -30.38
C ASP A 189 -23.47 2.31 -29.36
N ALA A 190 -24.51 3.08 -29.70
CA ALA A 190 -25.71 3.26 -28.88
C ALA A 190 -26.49 1.95 -28.62
N ALA A 191 -26.58 1.07 -29.61
CA ALA A 191 -27.26 -0.23 -29.45
C ALA A 191 -26.52 -1.12 -28.43
N GLY A 192 -25.19 -1.08 -28.47
CA GLY A 192 -24.30 -1.73 -27.52
C GLY A 192 -24.46 -1.19 -26.10
N ILE A 193 -24.73 0.11 -25.92
CA ILE A 193 -25.02 0.70 -24.59
C ILE A 193 -26.29 0.10 -24.00
N GLN A 194 -27.39 0.10 -24.75
CA GLN A 194 -28.66 -0.45 -24.27
C GLN A 194 -28.52 -1.93 -23.92
N GLN A 195 -27.83 -2.71 -24.78
CA GLN A 195 -27.57 -4.12 -24.51
C GLN A 195 -26.70 -4.31 -23.26
N ALA A 196 -25.64 -3.51 -23.11
CA ALA A 196 -24.76 -3.57 -21.95
C ALA A 196 -25.51 -3.27 -20.64
N CYS A 197 -26.35 -2.24 -20.62
CA CYS A 197 -27.15 -1.88 -19.46
C CYS A 197 -28.07 -3.03 -19.02
N ARG A 198 -28.82 -3.62 -19.97
CA ARG A 198 -29.73 -4.75 -19.71
C ARG A 198 -28.98 -6.01 -19.28
N ASP A 199 -27.86 -6.30 -19.89
CA ASP A 199 -27.01 -7.43 -19.52
C ASP A 199 -26.50 -7.31 -18.09
N ILE A 200 -26.01 -6.13 -17.72
CA ILE A 200 -25.52 -5.87 -16.38
C ILE A 200 -26.63 -6.09 -15.33
N VAL A 201 -27.83 -5.58 -15.58
CA VAL A 201 -28.98 -5.80 -14.67
C VAL A 201 -29.27 -7.29 -14.52
N ARG A 202 -29.33 -8.04 -15.63
CA ARG A 202 -29.58 -9.48 -15.60
C ARG A 202 -28.49 -10.26 -14.87
N ASN A 203 -27.22 -9.95 -15.14
CA ASN A 203 -26.08 -10.63 -14.54
C ASN A 203 -26.00 -10.37 -13.04
N VAL A 204 -26.19 -9.12 -12.61
CA VAL A 204 -26.17 -8.75 -11.19
C VAL A 204 -27.32 -9.42 -10.44
N ALA A 205 -28.54 -9.42 -10.99
CA ALA A 205 -29.68 -10.09 -10.37
C ALA A 205 -29.50 -11.61 -10.27
N ALA A 206 -28.79 -12.23 -11.21
CA ALA A 206 -28.45 -13.65 -11.18
C ALA A 206 -27.32 -13.97 -10.20
N TYR A 207 -26.37 -13.03 -10.03
CA TYR A 207 -25.26 -13.16 -9.09
C TYR A 207 -25.72 -13.00 -7.64
N ASP A 208 -26.50 -11.96 -7.36
CA ASP A 208 -27.09 -11.70 -6.05
C ASP A 208 -28.40 -10.91 -6.22
N PRO A 209 -29.57 -11.52 -5.92
CA PRO A 209 -30.86 -10.90 -6.10
C PRO A 209 -31.15 -9.77 -5.09
N ASP A 210 -30.32 -9.56 -4.07
CA ASP A 210 -30.46 -8.49 -3.09
C ASP A 210 -29.70 -7.21 -3.50
N ILE A 211 -28.79 -7.31 -4.48
CA ILE A 211 -28.11 -6.13 -5.03
C ILE A 211 -29.12 -5.28 -5.82
N ARG A 212 -29.16 -3.99 -5.50
CA ARG A 212 -29.91 -2.98 -6.25
C ARG A 212 -28.90 -2.04 -6.89
N LEU A 213 -28.94 -1.95 -8.21
CA LEU A 213 -28.09 -1.02 -8.94
C LEU A 213 -28.61 0.40 -8.75
N ASP A 214 -27.72 1.30 -8.35
CA ASP A 214 -27.96 2.73 -8.36
C ASP A 214 -27.96 3.28 -9.79
N GLY A 215 -27.25 2.63 -10.72
CA GLY A 215 -27.15 3.04 -12.12
C GLY A 215 -25.95 2.42 -12.85
N TRP A 216 -25.51 3.08 -13.91
CA TRP A 216 -24.35 2.68 -14.72
C TRP A 216 -23.32 3.81 -14.80
N LEU A 217 -22.07 3.48 -14.50
CA LEU A 217 -20.94 4.34 -14.79
C LEU A 217 -20.50 4.08 -16.22
N VAL A 218 -20.58 5.10 -17.06
CA VAL A 218 -20.12 5.08 -18.46
C VAL A 218 -18.81 5.85 -18.52
N ALA A 219 -17.74 5.20 -18.96
CA ALA A 219 -16.40 5.76 -18.96
C ALA A 219 -15.69 5.55 -20.30
N ARG A 220 -14.82 6.48 -20.69
CA ARG A 220 -13.96 6.31 -21.87
C ARG A 220 -13.15 5.02 -21.73
N MET A 221 -13.07 4.22 -22.81
CA MET A 221 -12.18 3.07 -22.80
C MET A 221 -10.72 3.55 -22.86
N ALA A 222 -9.95 3.21 -21.82
CA ALA A 222 -8.52 3.45 -21.82
C ALA A 222 -7.83 2.62 -22.93
N PRO A 223 -6.79 3.15 -23.58
CA PRO A 223 -6.01 2.37 -24.53
C PRO A 223 -5.32 1.19 -23.84
N ALA A 224 -5.00 0.15 -24.61
CA ALA A 224 -4.16 -0.93 -24.12
C ALA A 224 -2.80 -0.39 -23.67
N GLY A 225 -2.30 -0.88 -22.54
CA GLY A 225 -1.05 -0.43 -21.95
C GLY A 225 -0.66 -1.25 -20.73
N LEU A 226 0.37 -0.79 -20.02
CA LEU A 226 0.76 -1.39 -18.74
C LEU A 226 -0.21 -0.96 -17.65
N GLU A 227 -0.72 -1.93 -16.92
CA GLU A 227 -1.52 -1.69 -15.72
C GLU A 227 -0.60 -1.51 -14.51
N LEU A 228 -0.81 -0.44 -13.77
CA LEU A 228 -0.05 -0.10 -12.57
C LEU A 228 -1.00 0.02 -11.37
N VAL A 229 -0.48 -0.21 -10.18
CA VAL A 229 -1.19 0.07 -8.93
C VAL A 229 -0.44 1.14 -8.14
N LEU A 230 -1.21 2.11 -7.63
CA LEU A 230 -0.77 3.06 -6.62
C LEU A 230 -1.77 2.96 -5.46
N GLY A 231 -1.26 2.73 -4.26
CA GLY A 231 -2.08 2.56 -3.06
C GLY A 231 -1.53 3.32 -1.88
N MET A 232 -2.38 3.60 -0.91
CA MET A 232 -1.98 4.11 0.39
C MET A 232 -2.70 3.29 1.46
N GLN A 233 -1.97 2.86 2.48
CA GLN A 233 -2.53 2.19 3.64
C GLN A 233 -1.91 2.76 4.91
N ARG A 234 -2.63 2.61 6.04
CA ARG A 234 -2.09 2.93 7.35
C ARG A 234 -1.66 1.63 8.01
N ASP A 235 -0.36 1.39 7.99
CA ASP A 235 0.25 0.29 8.72
C ASP A 235 0.17 0.53 10.24
N PRO A 236 -0.15 -0.48 11.06
CA PRO A 236 -0.25 -0.32 12.52
C PRO A 236 1.04 0.13 13.21
N GLU A 237 2.20 -0.27 12.68
CA GLU A 237 3.51 0.00 13.28
C GLU A 237 4.17 1.23 12.64
N MET A 238 4.09 1.33 11.32
CA MET A 238 4.81 2.32 10.51
C MET A 238 3.96 3.56 10.20
N GLY A 239 2.66 3.51 10.45
CA GLY A 239 1.73 4.57 10.06
C GLY A 239 1.45 4.58 8.55
N PRO A 240 1.17 5.74 7.94
CA PRO A 240 0.86 5.81 6.51
C PRO A 240 2.04 5.32 5.65
N VAL A 241 1.73 4.47 4.67
CA VAL A 241 2.68 3.99 3.66
C VAL A 241 2.04 4.06 2.28
N VAL A 242 2.85 4.44 1.30
CA VAL A 242 2.50 4.45 -0.13
C VAL A 242 3.02 3.17 -0.76
N MET A 243 2.24 2.58 -1.65
CA MET A 243 2.56 1.38 -2.41
C MET A 243 2.54 1.71 -3.90
N PHE A 244 3.55 1.25 -4.64
CA PHE A 244 3.58 1.26 -6.10
C PHE A 244 3.87 -0.16 -6.62
N GLY A 245 3.30 -0.54 -7.76
CA GLY A 245 3.64 -1.81 -8.38
C GLY A 245 2.84 -2.15 -9.63
N ALA A 246 2.92 -3.42 -10.05
CA ALA A 246 2.15 -3.93 -11.17
C ALA A 246 0.65 -4.00 -10.83
N GLY A 247 -0.20 -3.51 -11.72
CA GLY A 247 -1.65 -3.55 -11.58
C GLY A 247 -2.29 -4.81 -12.16
N GLY A 248 -3.61 -4.91 -12.00
CA GLY A 248 -4.42 -6.00 -12.54
C GLY A 248 -4.10 -7.36 -11.96
N VAL A 249 -4.30 -8.40 -12.77
CA VAL A 249 -4.05 -9.81 -12.41
C VAL A 249 -2.58 -10.03 -11.95
N TRP A 250 -1.65 -9.22 -12.46
CA TRP A 250 -0.24 -9.32 -12.13
C TRP A 250 0.06 -8.94 -10.67
N LEU A 251 -0.76 -8.10 -10.03
CA LEU A 251 -0.60 -7.73 -8.63
C LEU A 251 -0.64 -8.97 -7.73
N GLU A 252 -1.66 -9.82 -7.91
CA GLU A 252 -1.89 -10.99 -7.08
C GLU A 252 -0.86 -12.11 -7.32
N LEU A 253 -0.44 -12.31 -8.58
CA LEU A 253 0.48 -13.37 -8.95
C LEU A 253 1.96 -13.04 -8.72
N MET A 254 2.40 -11.83 -9.04
CA MET A 254 3.84 -11.51 -9.08
C MET A 254 4.35 -10.84 -7.82
N LYS A 255 3.46 -10.22 -7.02
CA LYS A 255 3.81 -9.45 -5.82
C LYS A 255 4.93 -8.42 -6.08
N ASP A 256 4.96 -7.86 -7.28
CA ASP A 256 5.93 -6.86 -7.71
C ASP A 256 5.49 -5.48 -7.24
N VAL A 257 5.72 -5.23 -5.94
CA VAL A 257 5.33 -4.01 -5.26
C VAL A 257 6.49 -3.45 -4.43
N ALA A 258 6.53 -2.13 -4.31
CA ALA A 258 7.45 -1.40 -3.46
C ALA A 258 6.67 -0.47 -2.54
N PHE A 259 7.17 -0.30 -1.31
CA PHE A 259 6.57 0.57 -0.30
C PHE A 259 7.50 1.73 0.04
N GLY A 260 6.92 2.91 0.23
CA GLY A 260 7.64 4.12 0.61
C GLY A 260 6.84 4.94 1.64
N PRO A 261 7.50 5.82 2.39
CA PRO A 261 6.80 6.79 3.24
C PRO A 261 6.00 7.79 2.39
N PRO A 262 4.98 8.45 2.93
CA PRO A 262 4.38 9.62 2.30
C PRO A 262 5.41 10.76 2.19
N GLY A 263 5.19 11.69 1.25
CA GLY A 263 6.08 12.84 1.06
C GLY A 263 7.41 12.52 0.39
N LEU A 264 7.43 11.49 -0.47
CA LEU A 264 8.58 11.22 -1.33
C LEU A 264 8.88 12.44 -2.21
N SER A 265 10.15 12.81 -2.31
CA SER A 265 10.63 13.69 -3.36
C SER A 265 10.45 13.04 -4.74
N ARG A 266 10.59 13.82 -5.80
CA ARG A 266 10.57 13.31 -7.17
C ARG A 266 11.57 12.16 -7.37
N ASP A 267 12.80 12.31 -6.87
CA ASP A 267 13.83 11.29 -6.95
C ASP A 267 13.52 10.08 -6.05
N GLY A 268 12.90 10.32 -4.88
CA GLY A 268 12.41 9.26 -4.01
C GLY A 268 11.34 8.39 -4.68
N ALA A 269 10.39 9.03 -5.37
CA ALA A 269 9.36 8.35 -6.14
C ALA A 269 9.93 7.58 -7.34
N ALA A 270 10.87 8.16 -8.08
CA ALA A 270 11.56 7.47 -9.18
C ALA A 270 12.26 6.20 -8.70
N ARG A 271 13.05 6.28 -7.61
CA ARG A 271 13.71 5.10 -7.04
C ARG A 271 12.72 4.04 -6.54
N LEU A 272 11.57 4.45 -6.02
CA LEU A 272 10.51 3.53 -5.62
C LEU A 272 9.99 2.76 -6.84
N ILE A 273 9.69 3.47 -7.93
CA ILE A 273 9.26 2.89 -9.20
C ILE A 273 10.31 1.93 -9.75
N ASP A 274 11.56 2.37 -9.86
CA ASP A 274 12.69 1.59 -10.41
C ASP A 274 13.01 0.32 -9.61
N SER A 275 12.63 0.29 -8.34
CA SER A 275 12.81 -0.89 -7.48
C SER A 275 11.89 -2.05 -7.84
N THR A 276 10.85 -1.80 -8.64
CA THR A 276 9.91 -2.82 -9.15
C THR A 276 10.35 -3.33 -10.53
N ARG A 277 9.91 -4.53 -10.91
CA ARG A 277 10.13 -5.07 -12.26
C ARG A 277 9.31 -4.28 -13.28
N ILE A 278 8.07 -3.92 -12.94
CA ILE A 278 7.19 -3.12 -13.80
C ILE A 278 7.75 -1.71 -14.04
N GLY A 279 8.40 -1.10 -13.04
CA GLY A 279 9.08 0.19 -13.19
C GLY A 279 10.18 0.12 -14.23
N ARG A 280 11.00 -0.94 -14.19
CA ARG A 280 12.03 -1.17 -15.22
C ARG A 280 11.47 -1.45 -16.62
N LEU A 281 10.21 -1.89 -16.73
CA LEU A 281 9.53 -2.02 -18.01
C LEU A 281 9.01 -0.68 -18.56
N LEU A 282 8.73 0.31 -17.68
CA LEU A 282 8.31 1.65 -18.11
C LEU A 282 9.40 2.37 -18.89
N ASP A 283 10.67 2.12 -18.58
CA ASP A 283 11.82 2.66 -19.32
C ASP A 283 12.06 1.97 -20.68
N GLY A 284 11.22 0.96 -21.01
CA GLY A 284 11.36 0.10 -22.17
C GLY A 284 12.33 -1.06 -21.92
N ILE A 285 12.17 -2.14 -22.68
CA ILE A 285 13.13 -3.25 -22.68
C ILE A 285 14.35 -2.78 -23.48
N PRO A 286 15.57 -2.72 -22.90
CA PRO A 286 16.78 -2.52 -23.70
C PRO A 286 16.85 -3.66 -24.73
N ARG A 287 16.89 -3.31 -26.02
CA ARG A 287 17.07 -4.28 -27.11
C ARG A 287 18.45 -4.91 -27.07
#